data_AF-A0A7S4SCH6-F1
#
_entry.id   AF-A0A7S4SCH6-F1
#
_cell.length_a   1.000
_cell.length_b   1.000
_cell.length_c   1.000
_cell.angle_alpha   90.00
_cell.angle_beta   90.00
_cell.angle_gamma   90.00
#
_symmetry.space_group_name_H-M   'P 1'
#
loop_
_entity.id
_entity.type
_entity.pdbx_description
1 polymer ?
#
loop_
_entity_poly.entity_id
_entity_poly.type
_entity_poly.pdbx_seq_one_letter_code
_entity_poly.pdbx_strand_id
1 'polypeptide(L)'
;GGSSCTGTSRPSQAIPPSVLRAMLATRIWAASLALATGAAASGGGAAEEKHCPGRFVMKGLGNVSIIPSGWGAGGPFPVMHGNGVIEATMGSRSYFAAACTAGKYDNGQYRALDFRGKTLTYTTDLSSAGCDSNAALYLTSMRQNAEASECGEHYCDANNVCGLSCAEIDIQEGNMFAWHSTLHSA
;
A
#
# COMPACT_ATOMS: atom_id res chain seq x y z
N GLY A 1 21.52 -12.34 10.95
CA GLY A 1 21.49 -13.74 10.49
C GLY A 1 20.82 -13.74 9.14
N GLY A 2 21.53 -14.15 8.08
CA GLY A 2 21.03 -14.10 6.71
C GLY A 2 20.14 -15.30 6.41
N SER A 3 18.89 -15.04 6.03
CA SER A 3 18.04 -16.05 5.40
C SER A 3 18.57 -16.30 3.99
N SER A 4 18.91 -17.55 3.68
CA SER A 4 19.37 -17.97 2.35
C SER A 4 18.24 -17.84 1.33
N CYS A 5 18.40 -17.04 0.28
CA CYS A 5 17.45 -16.94 -0.84
C CYS A 5 17.62 -18.12 -1.83
N THR A 6 17.82 -19.33 -1.32
CA THR A 6 17.84 -20.55 -2.13
C THR A 6 16.40 -20.99 -2.37
N GLY A 7 15.86 -20.59 -3.52
CA GLY A 7 14.50 -20.91 -3.95
C GLY A 7 14.22 -22.41 -3.89
N THR A 8 13.35 -22.79 -2.95
CA THR A 8 12.47 -23.94 -3.15
C THR A 8 11.10 -23.35 -3.42
N SER A 9 10.66 -23.46 -4.67
CA SER A 9 9.31 -23.13 -5.11
C SER A 9 8.31 -23.87 -4.22
N ARG A 10 7.69 -23.18 -3.27
CA ARG A 10 6.50 -23.71 -2.61
C ARG A 10 5.36 -23.67 -3.62
N PRO A 11 4.69 -24.81 -3.90
CA PRO A 11 3.53 -24.80 -4.76
C PRO A 11 2.44 -23.91 -4.12
N SER A 12 1.85 -23.06 -4.97
CA SER A 12 0.69 -22.23 -4.66
C SER A 12 -0.37 -23.07 -3.94
N GLN A 13 -0.55 -22.83 -2.64
CA GLN A 13 -1.69 -23.31 -1.90
C GLN A 13 -2.68 -22.17 -1.80
N ALA A 14 -3.78 -22.34 -2.54
CA ALA A 14 -4.98 -21.53 -2.46
C ALA A 14 -5.41 -21.33 -1.00
N ILE A 15 -5.85 -20.12 -0.68
CA ILE A 15 -6.48 -19.76 0.59
C ILE A 15 -7.94 -20.24 0.53
N PRO A 16 -8.38 -21.20 1.36
CA PRO A 16 -9.81 -21.39 1.60
C PRO A 16 -10.31 -20.40 2.67
N PRO A 17 -11.56 -19.93 2.57
CA PRO A 17 -12.13 -18.97 3.49
C PRO A 17 -12.55 -19.63 4.81
N SER A 18 -12.43 -18.86 5.89
CA SER A 18 -13.24 -18.93 7.12
C SER A 18 -13.47 -20.30 7.77
N VAL A 19 -12.74 -20.60 8.86
CA VAL A 19 -13.32 -21.35 9.98
C VAL A 19 -12.86 -20.75 11.30
N LEU A 20 -13.73 -19.91 11.86
CA LEU A 20 -13.78 -19.55 13.26
C LEU A 20 -13.87 -20.85 14.09
N ARG A 21 -12.86 -21.14 14.93
CA ARG A 21 -12.99 -22.15 15.99
C ARG A 21 -12.76 -21.51 17.35
N ALA A 22 -13.88 -21.43 18.08
CA ALA A 22 -13.97 -21.11 19.48
C ALA A 22 -13.04 -21.98 20.32
N MET A 23 -12.27 -21.36 21.21
CA MET A 23 -11.70 -22.03 22.38
C MET A 23 -12.58 -21.71 23.58
N LEU A 24 -13.43 -22.67 23.94
CA LEU A 24 -14.12 -22.70 25.22
C LEU A 24 -13.14 -23.27 26.25
N ALA A 25 -12.74 -22.47 27.23
CA ALA A 25 -12.13 -22.95 28.46
C ALA A 25 -12.87 -22.35 29.64
N THR A 26 -13.87 -23.11 30.11
CA THR A 26 -14.60 -22.93 31.36
C THR A 26 -13.67 -22.92 32.56
N ARG A 27 -13.75 -21.89 33.40
CA ARG A 27 -13.70 -22.04 34.87
C ARG A 27 -14.63 -21.01 35.52
N ILE A 28 -15.74 -21.53 36.04
CA ILE A 28 -16.71 -20.82 36.88
C ILE A 28 -16.08 -20.63 38.26
N TRP A 29 -16.03 -19.39 38.75
CA TRP A 29 -15.94 -19.09 40.17
C TRP A 29 -17.08 -18.16 40.57
N ALA A 30 -17.50 -18.33 41.81
CA ALA A 30 -18.81 -18.04 42.34
C ALA A 30 -19.27 -16.57 42.27
N ALA A 31 -20.60 -16.45 42.30
CA ALA A 31 -21.38 -15.24 42.19
C ALA A 31 -21.06 -14.17 43.26
N SER A 32 -21.06 -12.93 42.82
CA SER A 32 -21.45 -11.77 43.62
C SER A 32 -22.26 -10.85 42.70
N LEU A 33 -23.57 -10.84 42.93
CA LEU A 33 -24.53 -10.04 42.17
C LEU A 33 -24.43 -8.58 42.65
N ALA A 34 -23.56 -7.80 42.03
CA ALA A 34 -23.62 -6.35 42.10
C ALA A 34 -24.40 -5.86 40.87
N LEU A 35 -25.60 -5.29 41.08
CA LEU A 35 -26.28 -4.48 40.07
C LEU A 35 -25.45 -3.21 39.85
N ALA A 36 -24.44 -3.30 39.00
CA ALA A 36 -23.92 -2.14 38.31
C ALA A 36 -24.81 -1.92 37.08
N THR A 37 -25.50 -0.79 37.01
CA THR A 37 -26.02 -0.26 35.74
C THR A 37 -24.84 0.11 34.86
N GLY A 38 -24.18 -0.91 34.31
CA GLY A 38 -23.17 -0.76 33.28
C GLY A 38 -23.88 -0.43 31.99
N ALA A 39 -23.85 0.84 31.59
CA ALA A 39 -24.03 1.18 30.20
C ALA A 39 -23.03 0.32 29.42
N ALA A 40 -23.55 -0.59 28.59
CA ALA A 40 -22.73 -1.27 27.60
C ALA A 40 -22.16 -0.17 26.72
N ALA A 41 -20.90 0.21 26.98
CA ALA A 41 -20.11 0.96 26.03
C ALA A 41 -19.99 0.06 24.81
N SER A 42 -20.90 0.23 23.86
CA SER A 42 -20.68 -0.19 22.49
C SER A 42 -19.32 0.38 22.11
N GLY A 43 -18.32 -0.48 22.03
CA GLY A 43 -17.06 -0.17 21.39
C GLY A 43 -17.36 0.10 19.92
N GLY A 44 -17.88 1.29 19.64
CA GLY A 44 -17.85 1.87 18.32
C GLY A 44 -16.38 2.03 18.01
N GLY A 45 -15.85 1.12 17.18
CA GLY A 45 -14.58 1.37 16.52
C GLY A 45 -14.71 2.73 15.85
N ALA A 46 -13.99 3.72 16.37
CA ALA A 46 -13.91 5.02 15.73
C ALA A 46 -13.47 4.74 14.29
N ALA A 47 -14.28 5.14 13.32
CA ALA A 47 -13.87 5.09 11.93
C ALA A 47 -12.53 5.84 11.84
N GLU A 48 -11.48 5.14 11.38
CA GLU A 48 -10.17 5.74 11.21
C GLU A 48 -10.31 6.98 10.32
N GLU A 49 -9.92 8.13 10.84
CA GLU A 49 -10.07 9.40 10.13
C GLU A 49 -9.18 9.37 8.88
N LYS A 50 -9.81 9.47 7.70
CA LYS A 50 -9.08 9.48 6.45
C LYS A 50 -8.33 10.80 6.34
N HIS A 51 -7.01 10.76 6.19
CA HIS A 51 -6.19 11.97 6.02
C HIS A 51 -5.12 11.79 4.94
N CYS A 52 -4.77 12.86 4.24
CA CYS A 52 -3.68 12.85 3.28
C CYS A 52 -2.33 12.65 4.01
N PRO A 53 -1.49 11.66 3.64
CA PRO A 53 -0.22 11.37 4.32
C PRO A 53 0.76 12.53 4.36
N GLY A 54 0.70 13.42 3.37
CA GLY A 54 1.52 14.62 3.33
C GLY A 54 1.99 14.97 1.93
N ARG A 55 3.01 15.82 1.90
CA ARG A 55 3.66 16.28 0.68
C ARG A 55 5.14 16.53 0.91
N PHE A 56 5.92 16.45 -0.16
CA PHE A 56 7.34 16.79 -0.18
C PHE A 56 7.68 17.60 -1.42
N VAL A 57 8.83 18.27 -1.42
CA VAL A 57 9.34 19.01 -2.59
C VAL A 57 10.26 18.09 -3.37
N MET A 58 9.92 17.82 -4.63
CA MET A 58 10.76 17.08 -5.56
C MET A 58 11.45 18.04 -6.52
N LYS A 59 12.78 17.93 -6.64
CA LYS A 59 13.56 18.75 -7.57
C LYS A 59 13.05 18.55 -9.00
N GLY A 60 12.75 19.66 -9.68
CA GLY A 60 12.23 19.66 -11.05
C GLY A 60 10.71 19.48 -11.17
N LEU A 61 10.01 19.07 -10.12
CA LEU A 61 8.55 18.87 -10.13
C LEU A 61 7.80 19.78 -9.12
N GLY A 62 8.50 20.29 -8.10
CA GLY A 62 7.90 21.13 -7.05
C GLY A 62 7.21 20.30 -5.98
N ASN A 63 6.09 20.80 -5.44
CA ASN A 63 5.33 20.09 -4.42
C ASN A 63 4.68 18.82 -4.99
N VAL A 64 4.88 17.69 -4.32
CA VAL A 64 4.28 16.39 -4.63
C VAL A 64 3.51 15.91 -3.40
N SER A 65 2.21 15.70 -3.57
CA SER A 65 1.37 15.07 -2.56
C SER A 65 1.44 13.55 -2.68
N ILE A 66 1.17 12.85 -1.58
CA ILE A 66 1.01 11.40 -1.56
C ILE A 66 -0.48 11.06 -1.43
N ILE A 67 -0.95 10.12 -2.25
CA ILE A 67 -2.26 9.48 -2.12
C ILE A 67 -2.01 8.01 -1.78
N PRO A 68 -2.47 7.49 -0.63
CA PRO A 68 -2.36 6.08 -0.30
C PRO A 68 -3.44 5.24 -0.99
N SER A 69 -3.16 3.97 -1.28
CA SER A 69 -4.19 2.98 -1.61
C SER A 69 -4.90 2.50 -0.33
N GLY A 70 -6.17 2.07 -0.42
CA GLY A 70 -6.90 1.45 0.68
C GLY A 70 -7.49 2.38 1.75
N TRP A 71 -7.98 3.57 1.40
CA TRP A 71 -8.64 4.51 2.33
C TRP A 71 -9.58 3.83 3.35
N GLY A 72 -9.21 3.81 4.63
CA GLY A 72 -10.06 3.32 5.73
C GLY A 72 -10.24 1.79 5.80
N ALA A 73 -9.40 1.01 5.12
CA ALA A 73 -9.40 -0.45 5.23
C ALA A 73 -8.52 -0.99 6.38
N GLY A 74 -7.91 -0.11 7.20
CA GLY A 74 -6.93 -0.49 8.22
C GLY A 74 -5.67 -1.15 7.65
N GLY A 75 -5.44 -1.00 6.33
CA GLY A 75 -4.28 -1.53 5.63
C GLY A 75 -3.03 -0.70 5.88
N PRO A 76 -1.83 -1.28 5.70
CA PRO A 76 -0.58 -0.57 5.90
C PRO A 76 -0.46 0.60 4.93
N PHE A 77 -0.25 1.80 5.46
CA PHE A 77 0.02 3.01 4.69
C PHE A 77 1.52 3.31 4.67
N PRO A 78 2.04 3.93 3.59
CA PRO A 78 3.38 4.45 3.64
C PRO A 78 3.45 5.63 4.61
N VAL A 79 4.51 5.67 5.40
CA VAL A 79 4.74 6.73 6.37
C VAL A 79 5.60 7.81 5.72
N MET A 80 5.07 9.03 5.71
CA MET A 80 5.84 10.20 5.30
C MET A 80 6.65 10.71 6.49
N HIS A 81 7.97 10.72 6.33
CA HIS A 81 8.88 11.32 7.29
C HIS A 81 9.23 12.75 6.86
N GLY A 82 9.86 13.50 7.77
CA GLY A 82 10.45 14.80 7.44
C GLY A 82 11.48 14.67 6.30
N ASN A 83 11.74 15.77 5.60
CA ASN A 83 12.76 15.87 4.53
C ASN A 83 12.50 15.03 3.26
N GLY A 84 11.26 14.60 3.03
CA GLY A 84 10.88 13.89 1.80
C GLY A 84 11.26 12.41 1.77
N VAL A 85 11.51 11.82 2.94
CA VAL A 85 11.69 10.38 3.09
C VAL A 85 10.31 9.71 3.15
N ILE A 86 10.12 8.66 2.36
CA ILE A 86 8.91 7.85 2.30
C ILE A 86 9.28 6.45 2.77
N GLU A 87 8.69 6.01 3.88
CA GLU A 87 8.85 4.63 4.36
C GLU A 87 7.70 3.78 3.82
N ALA A 88 8.02 2.86 2.91
CA ALA A 88 7.10 1.85 2.43
C ALA A 88 7.10 0.66 3.39
N THR A 89 5.95 0.37 3.99
CA THR A 89 5.73 -0.82 4.81
C THR A 89 5.17 -1.96 3.95
N MET A 90 5.32 -3.20 4.39
CA MET A 90 4.84 -4.38 3.65
C MET A 90 3.34 -4.25 3.34
N GLY A 91 2.95 -4.43 2.07
CA GLY A 91 1.57 -4.32 1.63
C GLY A 91 1.07 -2.88 1.41
N SER A 92 1.89 -1.86 1.68
CA SER A 92 1.53 -0.47 1.41
C SER A 92 1.75 -0.11 -0.06
N ARG A 93 0.85 0.72 -0.60
CA ARG A 93 0.98 1.32 -1.95
C ARG A 93 0.56 2.78 -1.89
N SER A 94 1.28 3.64 -2.61
CA SER A 94 0.91 5.05 -2.73
C SER A 94 1.37 5.67 -4.05
N TYR A 95 0.81 6.83 -4.34
CA TYR A 95 0.96 7.50 -5.63
C TYR A 95 1.36 8.95 -5.46
N PHE A 96 2.20 9.41 -6.38
CA PHE A 96 2.54 10.82 -6.48
C PHE A 96 1.41 11.61 -7.12
N ALA A 97 1.03 12.71 -6.48
CA ALA A 97 -0.13 13.49 -6.83
C ALA A 97 0.13 15.00 -6.79
N ALA A 98 -0.73 15.74 -7.50
CA ALA A 98 -0.82 17.19 -7.52
C ALA A 98 -1.49 17.77 -6.28
N ALA A 99 -2.50 17.04 -5.83
CA ALA A 99 -3.31 17.34 -4.68
C ALA A 99 -3.75 16.00 -4.10
N CYS A 100 -4.22 16.01 -2.87
CA CYS A 100 -4.86 14.85 -2.27
C CYS A 100 -6.16 15.33 -1.62
N THR A 101 -7.25 14.63 -1.91
CA THR A 101 -8.51 14.79 -1.18
C THR A 101 -8.69 13.54 -0.33
N ALA A 102 -8.62 13.70 0.98
CA ALA A 102 -8.67 12.57 1.90
C ALA A 102 -9.95 11.74 1.68
N GLY A 103 -9.78 10.43 1.56
CA GLY A 103 -10.88 9.49 1.38
C GLY A 103 -11.54 9.46 0.00
N LYS A 104 -11.03 10.22 -0.97
CA LYS A 104 -11.50 10.18 -2.37
C LYS A 104 -10.32 9.80 -3.28
N TYR A 105 -10.59 8.93 -4.25
CA TYR A 105 -9.72 8.75 -5.40
C TYR A 105 -10.25 9.58 -6.57
N ASP A 106 -9.36 10.31 -7.20
CA ASP A 106 -9.66 11.19 -8.33
C ASP A 106 -8.45 11.15 -9.27
N ASN A 107 -8.63 10.58 -10.46
CA ASN A 107 -7.54 10.39 -11.40
C ASN A 107 -6.83 11.70 -11.77
N GLY A 108 -7.58 12.81 -11.81
CA GLY A 108 -7.06 14.14 -12.09
C GLY A 108 -6.04 14.62 -11.06
N GLN A 109 -6.04 14.05 -9.85
CA GLN A 109 -5.07 14.35 -8.81
C GLN A 109 -3.71 13.71 -9.06
N TYR A 110 -3.60 12.56 -9.75
CA TYR A 110 -2.30 11.91 -9.95
C TYR A 110 -1.35 12.73 -10.83
N ARG A 111 -0.04 12.58 -10.59
CA ARG A 111 0.99 13.17 -11.44
C ARG A 111 1.17 12.33 -12.71
N ALA A 112 0.98 12.94 -13.87
CA ALA A 112 1.50 12.39 -15.11
C ALA A 112 2.90 12.95 -15.32
N LEU A 113 3.89 12.07 -15.21
CA LEU A 113 5.30 12.42 -15.35
C LEU A 113 5.76 12.07 -16.76
N ASP A 114 6.25 13.07 -17.50
CA ASP A 114 6.89 12.85 -18.80
C ASP A 114 8.42 12.87 -18.62
N PHE A 115 9.01 11.68 -18.64
CA PHE A 115 10.46 11.52 -18.47
C PHE A 115 11.24 11.50 -19.78
N ARG A 116 10.60 11.70 -20.94
CA ARG A 116 11.32 11.69 -22.23
C ARG A 116 12.38 12.79 -22.25
N GLY A 117 13.63 12.39 -22.48
CA GLY A 117 14.78 13.29 -22.43
C GLY A 117 15.09 13.87 -21.05
N LYS A 118 14.57 13.26 -19.97
CA LYS A 118 14.82 13.65 -18.57
C LYS A 118 15.46 12.50 -17.80
N THR A 119 15.97 12.81 -16.61
CA THR A 119 16.53 11.83 -15.69
C THR A 119 15.76 11.89 -14.37
N LEU A 120 15.28 10.74 -13.90
CA LEU A 120 14.82 10.57 -12.53
C LEU A 120 16.00 10.12 -11.66
N THR A 121 16.19 10.75 -10.51
CA THR A 121 17.20 10.35 -9.53
C THR A 121 16.56 10.31 -8.16
N TYR A 122 16.80 9.22 -7.44
CA TYR A 122 16.34 9.01 -6.08
C TYR A 122 17.32 8.11 -5.32
N THR A 123 17.17 8.06 -4.01
CA THR A 123 17.92 7.16 -3.13
C THR A 123 16.93 6.25 -2.43
N THR A 124 17.28 4.98 -2.29
CA THR A 124 16.47 3.99 -1.60
C THR A 124 17.32 3.24 -0.59
N ASP A 125 16.74 2.87 0.54
CA ASP A 125 17.32 1.95 1.51
C ASP A 125 16.51 0.65 1.46
N LEU A 126 17.12 -0.40 0.91
CA LEU A 126 16.51 -1.72 0.78
C LEU A 126 17.01 -2.69 1.85
N SER A 127 17.79 -2.24 2.83
CA SER A 127 18.47 -3.12 3.81
C SER A 127 17.51 -3.98 4.65
N SER A 128 16.26 -3.57 4.79
CA SER A 128 15.20 -4.31 5.50
C SER A 128 14.34 -5.20 4.59
N ALA A 129 14.44 -5.07 3.26
CA ALA A 129 13.74 -5.90 2.30
C ALA A 129 14.49 -7.22 2.12
N GLY A 130 14.08 -8.26 2.85
CA GLY A 130 14.66 -9.61 2.76
C GLY A 130 14.23 -10.39 1.51
N CYS A 131 14.53 -11.70 1.48
CA CYS A 131 14.06 -12.58 0.40
C CYS A 131 12.53 -12.54 0.27
N ASP A 132 12.02 -12.74 -0.94
CA ASP A 132 10.59 -12.72 -1.31
C ASP A 132 9.89 -11.36 -1.11
N SER A 133 10.56 -10.35 -0.56
CA SER A 133 10.10 -8.97 -0.54
C SER A 133 10.35 -8.32 -1.90
N ASN A 134 9.42 -7.47 -2.34
CA ASN A 134 9.57 -6.61 -3.51
C ASN A 134 9.22 -5.17 -3.11
N ALA A 135 10.24 -4.33 -2.97
CA ALA A 135 10.10 -2.89 -2.83
C ALA A 135 10.13 -2.24 -4.21
N ALA A 136 8.98 -1.75 -4.66
CA ALA A 136 8.80 -1.30 -6.02
C ALA A 136 8.67 0.23 -6.17
N LEU A 137 9.28 0.79 -7.21
CA LEU A 137 9.02 2.12 -7.75
C LEU A 137 8.80 1.99 -9.26
N TYR A 138 7.60 2.34 -9.71
CA TYR A 138 7.17 2.10 -11.08
C TYR A 138 6.20 3.19 -11.55
N LEU A 139 5.90 3.20 -12.85
CA LEU A 139 5.01 4.15 -13.49
C LEU A 139 3.86 3.42 -14.15
N THR A 140 2.64 3.88 -13.89
CA THR A 140 1.42 3.39 -14.54
C THR A 140 0.57 4.57 -15.03
N SER A 141 -0.36 4.30 -15.94
CA SER A 141 -1.16 5.34 -16.63
C SER A 141 -2.39 5.81 -15.83
N MET A 142 -2.26 5.93 -14.50
CA MET A 142 -3.41 6.20 -13.60
C MET A 142 -4.10 7.53 -13.85
N ARG A 143 -3.36 8.60 -14.20
CA ARG A 143 -3.99 9.91 -14.48
C ARG A 143 -4.89 9.84 -15.71
N GLN A 144 -4.50 9.05 -16.71
CA GLN A 144 -5.24 8.85 -17.95
C GLN A 144 -6.39 7.84 -17.78
N ASN A 145 -6.38 7.06 -16.71
CA ASN A 145 -7.42 6.10 -16.40
C ASN A 145 -8.59 6.79 -15.66
N ALA A 146 -9.73 6.94 -16.33
CA ALA A 146 -10.95 7.46 -15.71
C ALA A 146 -11.79 6.37 -15.02
N GLU A 147 -11.49 5.10 -15.30
CA GLU A 147 -12.21 3.97 -14.73
C GLU A 147 -11.73 3.70 -13.31
N ALA A 148 -12.67 3.43 -12.40
CA ALA A 148 -12.34 2.95 -11.07
C ALA A 148 -12.14 1.44 -11.15
N SER A 149 -10.98 0.97 -10.68
CA SER A 149 -10.62 -0.43 -10.58
C SER A 149 -11.44 -1.13 -9.50
N GLU A 150 -11.33 -2.46 -9.42
CA GLU A 150 -11.97 -3.28 -8.38
C GLU A 150 -11.50 -2.89 -6.96
N CYS A 151 -10.36 -2.23 -6.84
CA CYS A 151 -9.84 -1.68 -5.59
C CYS A 151 -10.39 -0.28 -5.25
N GLY A 152 -11.31 0.25 -6.06
CA GLY A 152 -12.00 1.53 -5.84
C GLY A 152 -11.18 2.78 -6.20
N GLU A 153 -9.98 2.60 -6.74
CA GLU A 153 -9.06 3.64 -7.17
C GLU A 153 -8.85 3.60 -8.70
N HIS A 154 -8.11 4.53 -9.29
CA HIS A 154 -7.84 4.50 -10.75
C HIS A 154 -6.57 3.72 -11.12
N TYR A 155 -6.17 2.80 -10.25
CA TYR A 155 -5.00 1.96 -10.45
C TYR A 155 -5.21 0.97 -11.59
N CYS A 156 -4.16 0.77 -12.36
CA CYS A 156 -4.02 -0.24 -13.40
C CYS A 156 -2.53 -0.61 -13.47
N ASP A 157 -2.23 -1.82 -13.93
CA ASP A 157 -0.86 -2.27 -14.20
C ASP A 157 -0.84 -3.33 -15.31
N ALA A 158 0.33 -3.83 -15.71
CA ALA A 158 0.40 -4.84 -16.77
C ALA A 158 -0.13 -6.21 -16.31
N ASN A 159 -0.15 -6.45 -15.00
CA ASN A 159 -0.58 -7.71 -14.39
C ASN A 159 -2.10 -7.78 -14.16
N ASN A 160 -2.84 -6.72 -14.48
CA ASN A 160 -4.27 -6.62 -14.27
C ASN A 160 -4.67 -6.74 -12.78
N VAL A 161 -3.82 -6.21 -11.89
CA VAL A 161 -4.16 -6.15 -10.46
C VAL A 161 -5.29 -5.13 -10.29
N CYS A 162 -6.30 -5.50 -9.52
CA CYS A 162 -7.55 -4.75 -9.37
C CYS A 162 -8.37 -4.62 -10.67
N GLY A 163 -8.17 -5.50 -11.66
CA GLY A 163 -9.10 -5.65 -12.78
C GLY A 163 -8.95 -4.65 -13.94
N LEU A 164 -7.92 -3.79 -13.93
CA LEU A 164 -7.60 -2.91 -15.04
C LEU A 164 -6.15 -3.08 -15.52
N SER A 165 -5.97 -3.19 -16.84
CA SER A 165 -4.65 -3.29 -17.48
C SER A 165 -4.20 -1.97 -18.09
N CYS A 166 -2.91 -1.63 -17.96
CA CYS A 166 -2.31 -0.51 -18.69
C CYS A 166 -0.79 -0.69 -18.86
N ALA A 167 -0.18 0.18 -19.68
CA ALA A 167 1.27 0.22 -19.83
C ALA A 167 1.94 0.55 -18.48
N GLU A 168 3.03 -0.16 -18.20
CA GLU A 168 3.75 -0.10 -16.94
C GLU A 168 5.26 -0.05 -17.20
N ILE A 169 5.95 0.77 -16.40
CA ILE A 169 7.41 0.89 -16.42
C ILE A 169 7.94 0.68 -15.01
N ASP A 170 8.55 -0.47 -14.79
CA ASP A 170 9.18 -0.83 -13.52
C ASP A 170 10.58 -0.24 -13.48
N ILE A 171 10.72 0.89 -12.77
CA ILE A 171 12.01 1.53 -12.57
C ILE A 171 12.84 0.71 -11.58
N GLN A 172 12.19 0.22 -10.54
CA GLN A 172 12.76 -0.65 -9.53
C GLN A 172 11.71 -1.67 -9.10
N GLU A 173 12.06 -2.94 -9.18
CA GLU A 173 11.52 -4.02 -8.36
C GLU A 173 12.70 -4.72 -7.71
N GLY A 174 12.73 -4.79 -6.39
CA GLY A 174 13.92 -5.30 -5.73
C GLY A 174 13.86 -5.42 -4.23
N ASN A 175 14.96 -5.93 -3.69
CA ASN A 175 15.20 -6.11 -2.27
C ASN A 175 16.70 -6.01 -2.00
N MET A 176 17.17 -6.32 -0.79
CA MET A 176 18.59 -6.20 -0.46
C MET A 176 19.52 -7.14 -1.25
N PHE A 177 18.98 -8.08 -2.01
CA PHE A 177 19.72 -9.11 -2.74
C PHE A 177 19.65 -8.97 -4.26
N ALA A 178 18.58 -8.37 -4.80
CA ALA A 178 18.36 -8.29 -6.23
C ALA A 178 17.66 -6.99 -6.64
N TRP A 179 17.93 -6.57 -7.87
CA TRP A 179 17.31 -5.42 -8.53
C TRP A 179 16.85 -5.83 -9.92
N HIS A 180 15.65 -5.40 -10.29
CA HIS A 180 15.05 -5.62 -11.59
C HIS A 180 14.39 -4.34 -12.10
N SER A 181 14.44 -4.13 -13.41
CA SER A 181 13.77 -3.03 -14.10
C SER A 181 13.18 -3.58 -15.39
N THR A 182 11.91 -3.29 -15.65
CA THR A 182 11.14 -3.89 -16.74
C THR A 182 10.31 -2.84 -17.46
N LEU A 183 10.08 -3.05 -18.75
CA LEU A 183 9.07 -2.33 -19.50
C LEU A 183 7.97 -3.31 -19.89
N HIS A 184 6.73 -2.99 -19.52
CA HIS A 184 5.54 -3.71 -19.93
C HIS A 184 4.73 -2.87 -20.90
N SER A 185 4.70 -3.29 -22.17
CA SER A 185 3.81 -2.69 -23.16
C SER A 185 2.36 -3.10 -22.90
N ALA A 186 1.43 -2.15 -23.12
CA ALA A 186 -0.01 -2.42 -23.15
C ALA A 186 -0.41 -3.31 -24.35
#